data_AF-A0A7W7FW11-F1
#
_entry.id   AF-A0A7W7FW11-F1
#
_cell.length_a   1.000
_cell.length_b   1.000
_cell.length_c   1.000
_cell.angle_alpha   90.00
_cell.angle_beta   90.00
_cell.angle_gamma   90.00
#
_symmetry.space_group_name_H-M   'P 1'
#
loop_
_entity.id
_entity.type
_entity.pdbx_description
1 polymer ?
#
loop_
_entity_poly.entity_id
_entity_poly.type
_entity_poly.pdbx_seq_one_letter_code
_entity_poly.pdbx_strand_id
1 'polypeptide(L)'
;MSASPRPASTGFAEARAHASRVEFGQQVRAARTVACHATDPQDRHDLLAMLGLPNPEPTPEPPPLSQALSSYVHAVAAALGVSTDGALCEVTDTATAYLALTRRWPGLPGHDLMLTWTERHGWLVAVETDPAETPVVIASLGADLTPAPALVARFVTDALAGGATAVGSPGPVADADRRGLAERMAAHSVG
;
A
#
# COMPACT_ATOMS: atom_id res chain seq x y z
N MET A 1 -23.64 -48.06 35.65
CA MET A 1 -23.36 -48.56 34.28
C MET A 1 -23.31 -47.36 33.35
N SER A 2 -22.11 -47.05 32.86
CA SER A 2 -21.86 -46.03 31.84
C SER A 2 -22.41 -46.45 30.48
N ALA A 3 -22.82 -45.48 29.65
CA ALA A 3 -22.72 -45.56 28.20
C ALA A 3 -22.50 -44.15 27.62
N SER A 4 -21.47 -44.06 26.77
CA SER A 4 -20.79 -42.88 26.24
C SER A 4 -21.58 -42.01 25.23
N PRO A 5 -21.08 -40.79 24.93
CA PRO A 5 -21.69 -39.86 23.97
C PRO A 5 -21.40 -40.26 22.52
N ARG A 6 -22.30 -39.90 21.59
CA ARG A 6 -22.05 -39.90 20.14
C ARG A 6 -21.49 -38.54 19.69
N PRO A 7 -20.30 -38.47 19.07
CA PRO A 7 -19.96 -37.36 18.19
C PRO A 7 -19.93 -37.82 16.71
N ALA A 8 -19.79 -36.83 15.82
CA ALA A 8 -19.54 -36.92 14.37
C ALA A 8 -20.77 -36.79 13.44
N SER A 9 -21.23 -35.55 13.23
CA SER A 9 -21.99 -35.15 12.04
C SER A 9 -21.53 -33.81 11.49
N THR A 10 -20.99 -32.94 12.34
CA THR A 10 -20.48 -31.60 12.00
C THR A 10 -19.16 -31.62 11.23
N GLY A 11 -18.25 -32.55 11.55
CA GLY A 11 -16.91 -32.59 10.95
C GLY A 11 -16.88 -32.90 9.44
N PHE A 12 -17.82 -33.69 8.93
CA PHE A 12 -17.89 -33.99 7.48
C PHE A 12 -18.47 -32.82 6.67
N ALA A 13 -19.39 -32.04 7.25
CA ALA A 13 -19.94 -30.85 6.61
C ALA A 13 -18.90 -29.72 6.55
N GLU A 14 -18.14 -29.51 7.62
CA GLU A 14 -17.02 -28.56 7.67
C GLU A 14 -15.86 -29.01 6.78
N ALA A 15 -15.50 -30.29 6.76
CA ALA A 15 -14.49 -30.83 5.85
C ALA A 15 -14.90 -30.68 4.37
N ARG A 16 -16.17 -30.91 4.04
CA ARG A 16 -16.70 -30.68 2.69
C ARG A 16 -16.71 -29.20 2.33
N ALA A 17 -17.12 -28.32 3.24
CA ALA A 17 -17.09 -26.88 3.02
C ALA A 17 -15.66 -26.33 2.86
N HIS A 18 -14.70 -26.87 3.63
CA HIS A 18 -13.28 -26.53 3.48
C HIS A 18 -12.71 -27.06 2.15
N ALA A 19 -13.01 -28.31 1.79
CA ALA A 19 -12.64 -28.88 0.50
C ALA A 19 -13.19 -28.06 -0.67
N SER A 20 -14.48 -27.67 -0.62
CA SER A 20 -15.10 -26.82 -1.65
C SER A 20 -14.47 -25.42 -1.71
N ARG A 21 -14.02 -24.83 -0.59
CA ARG A 21 -13.31 -23.53 -0.59
C ARG A 21 -11.92 -23.64 -1.20
N VAL A 22 -11.20 -24.72 -0.91
CA VAL A 22 -9.86 -24.99 -1.49
C VAL A 22 -9.97 -25.27 -2.99
N GLU A 23 -10.94 -26.07 -3.40
CA GLU A 23 -11.23 -26.41 -4.80
C GLU A 23 -11.64 -25.17 -5.60
N PHE A 24 -12.55 -24.34 -5.08
CA PHE A 24 -12.90 -23.06 -5.68
C PHE A 24 -11.67 -22.15 -5.84
N GLY A 25 -10.82 -22.09 -4.80
CA GLY A 25 -9.56 -21.34 -4.85
C GLY A 25 -8.52 -21.88 -5.84
N GLN A 26 -8.55 -23.17 -6.18
CA GLN A 26 -7.71 -23.76 -7.24
C GLN A 26 -8.30 -23.49 -8.62
N GLN A 27 -9.61 -23.63 -8.78
CA GLN A 27 -10.34 -23.40 -10.02
C GLN A 27 -10.21 -21.95 -10.50
N VAL A 28 -10.27 -20.97 -9.58
CA VAL A 28 -10.04 -19.54 -9.88
C VAL A 28 -8.61 -19.29 -10.35
N ARG A 29 -7.61 -19.96 -9.78
CA ARG A 29 -6.20 -19.81 -10.21
C ARG A 29 -5.97 -20.40 -11.59
N ALA A 30 -6.53 -21.58 -11.86
CA ALA A 30 -6.49 -22.19 -13.19
C ALA A 30 -7.18 -21.32 -14.25
N ALA A 31 -8.36 -20.77 -13.94
CA ALA A 31 -9.11 -19.88 -14.84
C ALA A 31 -8.30 -18.65 -15.23
N ARG A 32 -7.57 -18.04 -14.28
CA ARG A 32 -6.69 -16.90 -14.55
C ARG A 32 -5.52 -17.28 -15.43
N THR A 33 -4.86 -18.41 -15.16
CA THR A 33 -3.75 -18.87 -16.00
C THR A 33 -4.19 -19.04 -17.45
N VAL A 34 -5.37 -19.62 -17.69
CA VAL A 34 -5.94 -19.77 -19.04
C VAL A 34 -6.28 -18.42 -19.66
N ALA A 35 -6.94 -17.53 -18.92
CA ALA A 35 -7.32 -16.21 -19.42
C ALA A 35 -6.11 -15.35 -19.83
N CYS A 36 -4.95 -15.52 -19.19
CA CYS A 36 -3.71 -14.82 -19.57
C CYS A 36 -3.05 -15.34 -20.86
N HIS A 37 -3.32 -16.59 -21.25
CA HIS A 37 -2.70 -17.23 -22.42
C HIS A 37 -3.62 -17.23 -23.66
N ALA A 38 -4.89 -16.89 -23.50
CA ALA A 38 -5.85 -16.82 -24.59
C ALA A 38 -5.52 -15.65 -25.54
N THR A 39 -5.62 -15.90 -26.83
CA THR A 39 -5.19 -14.92 -27.85
C THR A 39 -6.26 -13.85 -28.08
N ASP A 40 -7.53 -14.19 -27.84
CA ASP A 40 -8.67 -13.30 -28.00
C ASP A 40 -9.83 -13.66 -27.04
N PRO A 41 -10.86 -12.79 -26.92
CA PRO A 41 -11.95 -12.99 -25.97
C PRO A 41 -12.82 -14.23 -26.22
N GLN A 42 -12.94 -14.70 -27.47
CA GLN A 42 -13.72 -15.88 -27.84
C GLN A 42 -12.95 -17.16 -27.53
N ASP A 43 -11.66 -17.21 -27.91
CA ASP A 43 -10.74 -18.30 -27.56
C ASP A 43 -10.68 -18.51 -26.03
N ARG A 44 -10.61 -17.42 -25.26
CA ARG A 44 -10.71 -17.45 -23.79
C ARG A 44 -11.99 -18.12 -23.31
N HIS A 45 -13.13 -17.76 -23.89
CA HIS A 45 -14.43 -18.29 -23.47
C HIS A 45 -14.49 -19.80 -23.71
N ASP A 46 -14.07 -20.24 -24.89
CA ASP A 46 -14.12 -21.65 -25.30
C ASP A 46 -13.17 -22.52 -24.45
N LEU A 47 -11.97 -22.03 -24.13
CA LEU A 47 -11.02 -22.71 -23.26
C LEU A 47 -11.51 -22.84 -21.82
N LEU A 48 -12.12 -21.79 -21.27
CA LEU A 48 -12.69 -21.82 -19.91
C LEU A 48 -13.88 -22.78 -19.83
N ALA A 49 -14.74 -22.78 -20.86
CA ALA A 49 -15.87 -23.70 -20.95
C ALA A 49 -15.41 -25.17 -21.03
N MET A 50 -14.39 -25.47 -21.85
CA MET A 50 -13.84 -26.82 -22.00
C MET A 50 -13.25 -27.37 -20.70
N LEU A 51 -12.66 -26.50 -19.87
CA LEU A 51 -12.04 -26.87 -18.60
C LEU A 51 -13.03 -26.83 -17.41
N GLY A 52 -14.30 -26.50 -17.65
CA GLY A 52 -15.30 -26.31 -16.59
C GLY A 52 -14.91 -25.20 -15.62
N LEU A 53 -14.12 -24.22 -16.07
CA LEU A 53 -13.62 -23.13 -15.24
C LEU A 53 -14.60 -21.95 -15.32
N PRO A 54 -14.91 -21.30 -14.19
CA PRO A 54 -15.73 -20.10 -14.22
C PRO A 54 -14.99 -19.01 -14.99
N ASN A 55 -15.73 -18.17 -15.72
CA ASN A 55 -15.15 -16.94 -16.25
C ASN A 55 -14.63 -16.14 -15.05
N PRO A 56 -13.32 -15.86 -14.95
CA PRO A 56 -12.85 -15.08 -13.83
C PRO A 56 -13.48 -13.69 -13.96
N GLU A 57 -14.27 -13.30 -12.96
CA GLU A 57 -14.60 -11.89 -12.77
C GLU A 57 -13.29 -11.10 -12.93
N PRO A 58 -13.27 -9.99 -13.70
CA PRO A 58 -12.07 -9.18 -13.79
C PRO A 58 -11.67 -8.87 -12.35
N THR A 59 -10.52 -9.41 -11.92
CA THR A 59 -9.93 -8.96 -10.66
C THR A 59 -9.83 -7.46 -10.82
N PRO A 60 -10.38 -6.66 -9.89
CA PRO A 60 -10.25 -5.21 -10.01
C PRO A 60 -8.76 -4.96 -10.14
N GLU A 61 -8.36 -4.48 -11.31
CA GLU A 61 -6.97 -4.12 -11.50
C GLU A 61 -6.63 -3.12 -10.41
N PRO A 62 -5.45 -3.23 -9.77
CA PRO A 62 -5.06 -2.22 -8.82
C PRO A 62 -5.19 -0.85 -9.48
N PRO A 63 -5.71 0.15 -8.76
CA PRO A 63 -5.84 1.48 -9.32
C PRO A 63 -4.47 1.94 -9.86
N PRO A 64 -4.44 2.78 -10.90
CA PRO A 64 -3.20 3.36 -11.39
C PRO A 64 -2.37 3.92 -10.24
N LEU A 65 -1.04 3.78 -10.29
CA LEU A 65 -0.16 4.19 -9.19
C LEU A 65 -0.41 5.64 -8.72
N SER A 66 -0.70 6.55 -9.64
CA SER A 66 -1.04 7.94 -9.32
C SER A 66 -2.30 8.06 -8.45
N GLN A 67 -3.33 7.27 -8.72
CA GLN A 67 -4.56 7.23 -7.94
C GLN A 67 -4.34 6.54 -6.59
N ALA A 68 -3.59 5.42 -6.58
CA ALA A 68 -3.25 4.69 -5.35
C ALA A 68 -2.43 5.58 -4.40
N LEU A 69 -1.41 6.25 -4.92
CA LEU A 69 -0.55 7.18 -4.18
C LEU A 69 -1.34 8.36 -3.65
N SER A 70 -2.14 9.02 -4.49
CA SER A 70 -2.99 10.13 -4.05
C SER A 70 -3.91 9.72 -2.90
N SER A 71 -4.61 8.58 -3.04
CA SER A 71 -5.53 8.09 -2.00
C SER A 71 -4.79 7.75 -0.70
N TYR A 72 -3.62 7.11 -0.80
CA TYR A 72 -2.78 6.80 0.34
C TYR A 72 -2.25 8.05 1.06
N VAL A 73 -1.81 9.07 0.30
CA VAL A 73 -1.36 10.34 0.86
C VAL A 73 -2.50 11.08 1.56
N HIS A 74 -3.72 11.03 1.03
CA HIS A 74 -4.91 11.57 1.71
C HIS A 74 -5.19 10.84 3.03
N ALA A 75 -5.04 9.51 3.07
CA ALA A 75 -5.18 8.75 4.30
C ALA A 75 -4.09 9.11 5.35
N VAL A 76 -2.86 9.38 4.89
CA VAL A 76 -1.76 9.87 5.75
C VAL A 76 -2.05 11.29 6.26
N ALA A 77 -2.53 12.19 5.39
CA ALA A 77 -2.92 13.54 5.77
C ALA A 77 -4.04 13.52 6.84
N ALA A 78 -5.05 12.67 6.63
CA ALA A 78 -6.13 12.47 7.60
C ALA A 78 -5.60 11.95 8.94
N ALA A 79 -4.69 10.96 8.92
CA ALA A 79 -4.07 10.43 10.14
C ALA A 79 -3.20 11.46 10.88
N LEU A 80 -2.60 12.41 10.16
CA LEU A 80 -1.83 13.54 10.70
C LEU A 80 -2.71 14.70 11.18
N GLY A 81 -3.99 14.73 10.79
CA GLY A 81 -4.89 15.86 11.07
C GLY A 81 -4.53 17.15 10.32
N VAL A 82 -3.91 17.04 9.14
CA VAL A 82 -3.50 18.17 8.30
C VAL A 82 -4.40 18.28 7.06
N SER A 83 -4.50 19.48 6.47
CA SER A 83 -5.30 19.66 5.25
C SER A 83 -4.67 18.92 4.07
N THR A 84 -5.50 18.31 3.24
CA THR A 84 -5.11 17.69 1.98
C THR A 84 -4.75 18.71 0.90
N ASP A 85 -5.10 19.98 1.07
CA ASP A 85 -4.77 21.06 0.11
C ASP A 85 -3.25 21.31 0.01
N GLY A 86 -2.49 20.92 1.04
CA GLY A 86 -1.03 21.00 1.08
C GLY A 86 -0.33 19.71 0.63
N ALA A 87 -1.07 18.74 0.07
CA ALA A 87 -0.53 17.48 -0.42
C ALA A 87 -0.39 17.49 -1.94
N LEU A 88 0.78 17.09 -2.44
CA LEU A 88 1.06 16.93 -3.87
C LEU A 88 1.58 15.52 -4.14
N CYS A 89 1.13 14.93 -5.24
CA CYS A 89 1.61 13.63 -5.72
C CYS A 89 2.00 13.75 -7.19
N GLU A 90 3.17 13.22 -7.55
CA GLU A 90 3.64 13.16 -8.93
C GLU A 90 4.08 11.74 -9.25
N VAL A 91 3.70 11.25 -10.44
CA VAL A 91 4.16 9.96 -10.97
C VAL A 91 4.68 10.17 -12.37
N THR A 92 6.00 10.26 -12.50
CA THR A 92 6.73 10.40 -13.77
C THR A 92 7.72 9.25 -13.92
N ASP A 93 9.00 9.55 -14.16
CA ASP A 93 10.08 8.57 -14.10
C ASP A 93 10.33 8.08 -12.66
N THR A 94 9.92 8.86 -11.65
CA THR A 94 9.91 8.50 -10.23
C THR A 94 8.59 8.91 -9.59
N ALA A 95 8.00 8.04 -8.76
CA ALA A 95 6.82 8.41 -7.96
C ALA A 95 7.22 9.15 -6.69
N THR A 96 6.61 10.31 -6.43
CA THR A 96 6.89 11.18 -5.29
C THR A 96 5.62 11.73 -4.68
N ALA A 97 5.67 12.01 -3.38
CA ALA A 97 4.65 12.78 -2.69
C ALA A 97 5.27 13.78 -1.72
N TYR A 98 4.57 14.89 -1.55
CA TYR A 98 4.92 15.97 -0.63
C TYR A 98 3.68 16.32 0.19
N LEU A 99 3.89 16.60 1.46
CA LEU A 99 2.86 17.09 2.36
C LEU A 99 3.45 18.14 3.31
N ALA A 100 2.88 19.35 3.28
CA ALA A 100 3.27 20.42 4.18
C ALA A 100 2.86 20.13 5.63
N LEU A 101 3.79 20.25 6.58
CA LEU A 101 3.50 20.17 8.02
C LEU A 101 3.50 21.60 8.57
N THR A 102 2.36 22.05 9.13
CA THR A 102 2.19 23.41 9.70
C THR A 102 2.95 23.65 11.02
N ARG A 103 4.06 22.94 11.23
CA ARG A 103 4.89 22.99 12.43
C ARG A 103 6.27 23.54 12.05
N ARG A 104 6.71 24.53 12.83
CA ARG A 104 8.03 25.14 12.67
C ARG A 104 9.11 24.30 13.33
N TRP A 105 10.26 24.22 12.67
CA TRP A 105 11.43 23.57 13.21
C TRP A 105 12.17 24.48 14.21
N PRO A 106 12.41 24.06 15.47
CA PRO A 106 13.12 24.88 16.44
C PRO A 106 14.59 25.17 16.07
N GLY A 107 15.23 24.26 15.32
CA GLY A 107 16.64 24.36 14.94
C GLY A 107 16.92 25.29 13.76
N LEU A 108 15.89 25.72 13.02
CA LEU A 108 16.00 26.64 11.88
C LEU A 108 14.77 27.57 11.86
N PRO A 109 14.82 28.70 12.61
CA PRO A 109 13.69 29.61 12.72
C PRO A 109 13.25 30.14 11.36
N GLY A 110 11.96 30.02 11.05
CA GLY A 110 11.36 30.55 9.82
C GLY A 110 11.12 29.52 8.71
N HIS A 111 11.53 28.27 8.90
CA HIS A 111 11.22 27.18 7.98
C HIS A 111 10.20 26.22 8.60
N ASP A 112 9.17 25.91 7.83
CA ASP A 112 8.20 24.87 8.16
C ASP A 112 8.80 23.50 7.85
N LEU A 113 8.14 22.46 8.34
CA LEU A 113 8.53 21.09 8.04
C LEU A 113 7.68 20.54 6.90
N MET A 114 8.24 19.59 6.17
CA MET A 114 7.53 18.82 5.17
C MET A 114 7.74 17.34 5.40
N LEU A 115 6.71 16.58 5.04
CA LEU A 115 6.76 15.14 4.93
C LEU A 115 6.87 14.81 3.44
N THR A 116 7.96 14.15 3.05
CA THR A 116 8.18 13.73 1.67
C THR A 116 8.21 12.21 1.57
N TRP A 117 7.78 11.70 0.42
CA TRP A 117 7.85 10.30 0.10
C TRP A 117 8.39 10.12 -1.31
N THR A 118 9.24 9.12 -1.50
CA THR A 118 9.57 8.64 -2.84
C THR A 118 9.56 7.13 -2.88
N GLU A 119 9.30 6.55 -4.05
CA GLU A 119 9.37 5.10 -4.24
C GLU A 119 10.79 4.52 -4.01
N ARG A 120 11.81 5.38 -3.90
CA ARG A 120 13.20 4.99 -3.62
C ARG A 120 13.61 5.15 -2.17
N HIS A 121 13.00 6.06 -1.40
CA HIS A 121 13.48 6.37 -0.04
C HIS A 121 12.40 6.21 1.03
N GLY A 122 11.15 5.98 0.65
CA GLY A 122 10.03 5.93 1.59
C GLY A 122 9.77 7.30 2.21
N TRP A 123 9.20 7.31 3.42
CA TRP A 123 8.80 8.53 4.12
C TRP A 123 9.96 9.20 4.85
N LEU A 124 10.13 10.50 4.62
CA LEU A 124 11.14 11.36 5.26
C LEU A 124 10.47 12.62 5.83
N VAL A 125 10.88 13.02 7.03
CA VAL A 125 10.60 14.38 7.54
C VAL A 125 11.80 15.24 7.18
N ALA A 126 11.55 16.36 6.51
CA ALA A 126 12.57 17.31 6.11
C ALA A 126 12.15 18.75 6.41
N VAL A 127 13.12 19.65 6.45
CA VAL A 127 12.86 21.09 6.47
C VAL A 127 12.38 21.53 5.09
N GLU A 128 11.33 22.32 5.03
CA GLU A 128 10.90 22.97 3.79
C GLU A 128 11.92 24.04 3.39
N THR A 129 12.56 23.79 2.25
CA THR A 129 13.58 24.66 1.64
C THR A 129 13.12 25.11 0.26
N ASP A 130 13.87 26.02 -0.36
CA ASP A 130 13.66 26.35 -1.77
C ASP A 130 13.78 25.06 -2.63
N PRO A 131 12.97 24.89 -3.68
CA PRO A 131 13.04 23.71 -4.55
C PRO A 131 14.41 23.44 -5.18
N ALA A 132 15.26 24.48 -5.32
CA ALA A 132 16.63 24.35 -5.83
C ALA A 132 17.65 23.89 -4.77
N GLU A 133 17.27 23.89 -3.49
CA GLU A 133 18.11 23.50 -2.37
C GLU A 133 17.91 22.04 -1.99
N THR A 134 18.96 21.41 -1.47
CA THR A 134 18.85 20.03 -0.96
C THR A 134 18.08 20.04 0.35
N PRO A 135 16.96 19.29 0.46
CA PRO A 135 16.18 19.25 1.69
C PRO A 135 17.01 18.73 2.86
N VAL A 136 16.92 19.42 4.00
CA VAL A 136 17.57 18.96 5.23
C VAL A 136 16.68 17.89 5.87
N VAL A 137 17.09 16.63 5.74
CA VAL A 137 16.36 15.49 6.32
C VAL A 137 16.57 15.44 7.84
N ILE A 138 15.47 15.35 8.57
CA ILE A 138 15.43 15.30 10.03
C ILE A 138 15.22 13.86 10.50
N ALA A 139 14.38 13.10 9.80
CA ALA A 139 14.08 11.73 10.16
C ALA A 139 13.66 10.92 8.93
N SER A 140 13.88 9.61 8.97
CA SER A 140 13.47 8.66 7.93
C SER A 140 12.71 7.49 8.56
N LEU A 141 11.63 7.07 7.90
CA LEU A 141 10.80 5.96 8.33
C LEU A 141 11.19 4.66 7.62
N GLY A 142 12.38 4.14 7.93
CA GLY A 142 12.82 2.80 7.54
C GLY A 142 12.69 2.46 6.05
N ALA A 143 12.72 1.17 5.72
CA ALA A 143 12.70 0.69 4.32
C ALA A 143 11.30 0.28 3.82
N ASP A 144 10.27 0.33 4.67
CA ASP A 144 8.90 0.07 4.23
C ASP A 144 8.38 1.29 3.46
N LEU A 145 8.06 1.09 2.18
CA LEU A 145 7.58 2.15 1.30
C LEU A 145 6.10 2.45 1.48
N THR A 146 5.32 1.54 2.08
CA THR A 146 3.87 1.70 2.26
C THR A 146 3.44 1.31 3.67
N PRO A 147 4.01 1.94 4.72
CA PRO A 147 3.59 1.67 6.08
C PRO A 147 2.14 2.12 6.29
N ALA A 148 1.48 1.57 7.31
CA ALA A 148 0.13 2.02 7.67
C ALA A 148 0.10 3.54 7.95
N PRO A 149 -0.93 4.29 7.52
CA PRO A 149 -1.00 5.74 7.71
C PRO A 149 -0.82 6.21 9.16
N ALA A 150 -1.37 5.46 10.12
CA ALA A 150 -1.20 5.74 11.55
C ALA A 150 0.26 5.59 12.03
N LEU A 151 1.04 4.72 11.40
CA LEU A 151 2.46 4.54 11.71
C LEU A 151 3.26 5.75 11.21
N VAL A 152 2.94 6.26 10.01
CA VAL A 152 3.52 7.52 9.49
C VAL A 152 3.18 8.68 10.43
N ALA A 153 1.93 8.79 10.88
CA ALA A 153 1.52 9.85 11.79
C ALA A 153 2.24 9.80 13.15
N ARG A 154 2.41 8.60 13.71
CA ARG A 154 3.20 8.41 14.94
C ARG A 154 4.65 8.80 14.71
N PHE A 155 5.25 8.36 13.62
CA PHE A 155 6.62 8.70 13.25
C PHE A 155 6.85 10.23 13.17
N VAL A 156 5.94 10.95 12.51
CA VAL A 156 6.01 12.43 12.46
C VAL A 156 5.89 13.04 13.84
N THR A 157 4.96 12.54 14.66
CA THR A 157 4.79 13.02 16.05
C THR A 157 6.05 12.79 16.89
N ASP A 158 6.67 11.63 16.78
CA ASP A 158 7.90 11.28 17.50
C ASP A 158 9.08 12.14 17.03
N ALA A 159 9.21 12.37 15.72
CA ALA A 159 10.23 13.25 15.14
C ALA A 159 10.09 14.70 15.62
N LEU A 160 8.86 15.19 15.77
CA LEU A 160 8.55 16.52 16.30
C LEU A 160 8.81 16.62 17.80
N ALA A 161 8.51 15.58 18.58
CA ALA A 161 8.66 15.58 20.04
C ALA A 161 10.11 15.37 20.50
N GLY A 162 10.91 14.62 19.73
CA GLY A 162 12.24 14.17 20.13
C GLY A 162 13.38 15.17 19.96
N GLY A 163 13.12 16.39 19.45
CA GLY A 163 14.18 17.34 19.11
C GLY A 163 15.16 16.75 18.09
N ALA A 164 14.62 16.08 17.07
CA ALA A 164 15.40 15.26 16.14
C ALA A 164 16.59 16.03 15.55
N THR A 165 17.72 15.36 15.37
CA THR A 165 18.91 15.96 14.73
C THR A 165 18.83 15.70 13.24
N ALA A 166 19.34 16.62 12.41
CA ALA A 166 19.48 16.35 10.98
C ALA A 166 20.24 15.03 10.77
N VAL A 167 19.65 14.12 10.01
CA VAL A 167 20.27 12.84 9.63
C VAL A 167 20.62 12.93 8.16
N GLY A 168 21.78 12.39 7.77
CA GLY A 168 22.12 12.29 6.35
C GLY A 168 21.05 11.52 5.57
N SER A 169 20.92 11.81 4.27
CA SER A 169 19.93 11.14 3.42
C SER A 169 20.10 9.62 3.48
N PRO A 170 19.02 8.86 3.71
CA PRO A 170 19.10 7.41 3.69
C PRO A 170 19.49 6.92 2.30
N GLY A 171 20.16 5.76 2.25
CA GLY A 171 20.45 5.11 0.97
C GLY A 171 19.16 4.68 0.26
N PRO A 172 19.19 4.56 -1.08
CA PRO A 172 18.02 4.13 -1.84
C PRO A 172 17.62 2.69 -1.49
N VAL A 173 16.32 2.47 -1.37
CA VAL A 173 15.67 1.17 -1.38
C VAL A 173 15.79 0.58 -2.79
N ALA A 174 15.87 -0.75 -2.87
CA ALA A 174 15.88 -1.46 -4.15
C ALA A 174 14.67 -1.08 -5.01
N ASP A 175 14.84 -1.18 -6.33
CA ASP A 175 13.84 -0.76 -7.32
C ASP A 175 12.48 -1.42 -7.03
N ALA A 176 11.50 -0.60 -6.68
CA ALA A 176 10.22 -1.08 -6.17
C ALA A 176 9.31 -1.48 -7.33
N ASP A 177 8.71 -2.67 -7.24
CA ASP A 177 7.64 -3.03 -8.16
C ASP A 177 6.45 -2.06 -7.99
N ARG A 178 6.27 -1.17 -8.97
CA ARG A 178 5.22 -0.14 -8.98
C ARG A 178 3.81 -0.71 -8.91
N ARG A 179 3.59 -1.92 -9.46
CA ARG A 179 2.29 -2.58 -9.36
C ARG A 179 2.03 -3.04 -7.93
N GLY A 180 2.97 -3.78 -7.35
CA GLY A 180 2.89 -4.19 -5.94
C GLY A 180 2.78 -3.00 -4.99
N LEU A 181 3.41 -1.87 -5.32
CA LEU A 181 3.28 -0.63 -4.57
C LEU A 181 1.84 -0.07 -4.61
N ALA A 182 1.25 0.02 -5.80
CA ALA A 182 -0.14 0.48 -5.97
C ALA A 182 -1.13 -0.44 -5.23
N GLU A 183 -0.93 -1.76 -5.28
CA GLU A 183 -1.72 -2.75 -4.55
C GLU A 183 -1.64 -2.53 -3.03
N ARG A 184 -0.43 -2.32 -2.48
CA ARG A 184 -0.26 -2.05 -1.04
C ARG A 184 -0.85 -0.70 -0.62
N MET A 185 -0.68 0.34 -1.42
CA MET A 185 -1.27 1.67 -1.15
C MET A 185 -2.80 1.62 -1.13
N ALA A 186 -3.40 0.92 -2.09
CA ALA A 186 -4.85 0.74 -2.16
C ALA A 186 -5.41 0.04 -0.91
N ALA A 187 -4.68 -0.90 -0.32
CA ALA A 187 -5.09 -1.59 0.91
C ALA A 187 -5.20 -0.65 2.14
N HIS A 188 -4.53 0.50 2.11
CA HIS A 188 -4.54 1.49 3.20
C HIS A 188 -5.53 2.64 3.00
N SER A 189 -6.07 2.81 1.79
CA SER A 189 -6.94 3.92 1.42
C SER A 189 -8.44 3.57 1.46
N VAL A 190 -8.78 2.30 1.73
CA VAL A 190 -10.15 1.87 2.02
C VAL A 190 -10.40 2.01 3.52
N GLY A 191 -10.69 3.22 3.97
CA GLY A 191 -11.02 3.57 5.36
C GLY A 191 -11.99 4.73 5.42
#